data_AF-A0A7J6RAE1-F1
#
_entry.id   AF-A0A7J6RAE1-F1
#
_cell.length_a   1.000
_cell.length_b   1.000
_cell.length_c   1.000
_cell.angle_alpha   90.00
_cell.angle_beta   90.00
_cell.angle_gamma   90.00
#
_symmetry.space_group_name_H-M   'P 1'
#
loop_
_entity.id
_entity.type
_entity.pdbx_description
1 polymer ?
#
loop_
_entity_poly.entity_id
_entity_poly.type
_entity_poly.pdbx_seq_one_letter_code
_entity_poly.pdbx_strand_id
1 'polypeptide(L)'
;MPSSHAVIATALWTILALDFSYRVGQTPQGYSVSPSSFVSRFRTFLHAGHILPTASVISQDHFVVAAGFWSLALLPVPLSRVILKDHTAQQVFMAGIIGVVEAIIWFLLTLLLRVKTEEYASHRWLKGCLIHNWPAPRCYVPLKSGDAVEGSGVVSPPSTEGLNSPFTTIIPGWLTLRWLLLQLTTSRSLRPERRRETFTEVPFEESD
;
A
#
# COMPACT_ATOMS: atom_id res chain seq x y z
N MET A 1 -23.99 20.35 -16.95
CA MET A 1 -23.63 19.04 -16.36
C MET A 1 -22.14 19.07 -16.01
N PRO A 2 -21.68 18.41 -14.94
CA PRO A 2 -20.25 18.31 -14.64
C PRO A 2 -19.52 17.56 -15.76
N SER A 3 -18.27 17.93 -16.05
CA SER A 3 -17.47 17.31 -17.12
C SER A 3 -17.07 15.89 -16.73
N SER A 4 -17.58 14.88 -17.43
CA SER A 4 -17.22 13.47 -17.19
C SER A 4 -15.71 13.21 -17.28
N HIS A 5 -15.03 13.92 -18.18
CA HIS A 5 -13.57 13.79 -18.34
C HIS A 5 -12.81 14.36 -17.13
N ALA A 6 -13.29 15.47 -16.57
CA ALA A 6 -12.70 16.01 -15.35
C ALA A 6 -12.92 15.06 -14.16
N VAL A 7 -14.14 14.49 -14.01
CA VAL A 7 -14.44 13.48 -12.98
C VAL A 7 -13.50 12.28 -13.10
N ILE A 8 -13.38 11.70 -14.30
CA ILE A 8 -12.53 10.51 -14.53
C ILE A 8 -11.06 10.84 -14.26
N ALA A 9 -10.55 11.98 -14.74
CA ALA A 9 -9.15 12.36 -14.54
C ALA A 9 -8.81 12.57 -13.06
N THR A 10 -9.65 13.28 -12.30
CA THR A 10 -9.43 13.49 -10.86
C THR A 10 -9.61 12.20 -10.06
N ALA A 11 -10.57 11.34 -10.45
CA ALA A 11 -10.75 10.04 -9.82
C ALA A 11 -9.53 9.13 -10.01
N LEU A 12 -9.04 9.00 -11.25
CA LEU A 12 -7.84 8.21 -11.57
C LEU A 12 -6.62 8.73 -10.83
N TRP A 13 -6.40 10.05 -10.84
CA TRP A 13 -5.29 10.65 -10.10
C TRP A 13 -5.38 10.35 -8.60
N THR A 14 -6.57 10.45 -8.02
CA THR A 14 -6.80 10.19 -6.59
C THR A 14 -6.57 8.71 -6.24
N ILE A 15 -7.08 7.77 -7.04
CA ILE A 15 -6.85 6.33 -6.83
C ILE A 15 -5.36 6.02 -6.87
N LEU A 16 -4.64 6.54 -7.87
CA LEU A 16 -3.20 6.33 -8.00
C LEU A 16 -2.45 6.93 -6.81
N ALA A 17 -2.75 8.18 -6.43
CA ALA A 17 -2.12 8.84 -5.29
C ALA A 17 -2.34 8.06 -3.99
N LEU A 18 -3.55 7.55 -3.74
CA LEU A 18 -3.87 6.74 -2.56
C LEU A 18 -3.15 5.39 -2.59
N ASP A 19 -3.17 4.66 -3.72
CA ASP A 19 -2.52 3.35 -3.84
C ASP A 19 -1.00 3.46 -3.70
N PHE A 20 -0.38 4.48 -4.30
CA PHE A 20 1.04 4.78 -4.12
C PHE A 20 1.35 5.17 -2.67
N SER A 21 0.57 6.07 -2.05
CA SER A 21 0.78 6.50 -0.65
C SER A 21 0.68 5.33 0.32
N TYR A 22 -0.30 4.45 0.09
CA TYR A 22 -0.51 3.25 0.88
C TYR A 22 0.70 2.30 0.82
N ARG A 23 1.26 2.07 -0.37
CA ARG A 23 2.43 1.18 -0.56
C ARG A 23 3.73 1.75 -0.02
N VAL A 24 3.91 3.07 -0.08
CA VAL A 24 5.08 3.73 0.53
C VAL A 24 5.14 3.49 2.02
N GLY A 25 4.00 3.58 2.71
CA GLY A 25 3.90 3.36 4.15
C GLY A 25 4.30 1.96 4.61
N GLN A 26 4.42 0.99 3.69
CA GLN A 26 4.84 -0.37 4.00
C GLN A 26 6.32 -0.64 3.82
N THR A 27 7.07 0.32 3.27
CA THR A 27 8.50 0.15 3.04
C THR A 27 9.21 0.12 4.40
N PRO A 28 10.03 -0.91 4.69
CA PRO A 28 10.82 -0.96 5.91
C PRO A 28 11.63 0.33 6.11
N GLN A 29 11.54 0.91 7.30
CA GLN A 29 12.34 2.09 7.68
C GLN A 29 13.82 1.69 7.65
N GLY A 30 14.56 2.15 6.65
CA GLY A 30 15.94 1.71 6.39
C GLY A 30 16.41 1.98 4.96
N TYR A 31 15.50 2.28 4.03
CA TYR A 31 15.88 2.79 2.73
C TYR A 31 16.37 4.25 2.86
N SER A 32 17.69 4.43 2.79
CA SER A 32 18.30 5.75 2.69
C SER A 32 17.93 6.40 1.36
N VAL A 33 17.43 7.64 1.40
CA VAL A 33 17.21 8.45 0.20
C VAL A 33 18.56 8.68 -0.47
N SER A 34 18.79 8.09 -1.64
CA SER A 34 20.01 8.33 -2.40
C SER A 34 19.91 9.72 -3.05
N PRO A 35 20.91 10.61 -2.90
CA PRO A 35 20.92 11.94 -3.52
C PRO A 35 21.22 11.83 -5.03
N SER A 36 20.34 11.17 -5.77
CA SER A 36 20.39 11.11 -7.23
C SER A 36 19.57 12.24 -7.84
N SER A 37 19.97 12.73 -9.02
CA SER A 37 19.18 13.72 -9.77
C SER A 37 17.78 13.19 -10.10
N PHE A 38 16.79 14.09 -10.17
CA PHE A 38 15.41 13.73 -10.53
C PHE A 38 15.33 12.99 -11.88
N VAL A 39 16.14 13.41 -12.87
CA VAL A 39 16.20 12.78 -14.20
C VAL A 39 16.65 11.32 -14.12
N SER A 40 17.63 11.02 -13.27
CA SER A 40 18.07 9.63 -13.03
C SER A 40 16.95 8.80 -12.41
N ARG A 41 16.25 9.33 -11.40
CA ARG A 41 15.11 8.64 -10.76
C ARG A 41 13.97 8.40 -11.74
N PHE A 42 13.65 9.39 -12.57
CA PHE A 42 12.63 9.30 -13.60
C PHE A 42 12.97 8.25 -14.66
N ARG A 43 14.23 8.23 -15.14
CA ARG A 43 14.70 7.22 -16.07
C ARG A 43 14.62 5.81 -15.48
N THR A 44 15.04 5.63 -14.22
CA THR A 44 14.92 4.34 -13.51
C THR A 44 13.46 3.92 -13.37
N PHE A 45 12.56 4.86 -13.02
CA PHE A 45 11.12 4.61 -12.94
C PHE A 45 10.54 4.13 -14.27
N LEU A 46 10.91 4.77 -15.40
CA LEU A 46 10.47 4.33 -16.73
C LEU A 46 11.02 2.95 -17.10
N HIS A 47 12.30 2.69 -16.84
CA HIS A 47 12.92 1.39 -17.14
C HIS A 47 12.36 0.25 -16.29
N ALA A 48 12.00 0.52 -15.03
CA ALA A 48 11.37 -0.47 -14.17
C ALA A 48 9.97 -0.86 -14.66
N GLY A 49 9.31 -0.03 -15.48
CA GLY A 49 7.96 -0.29 -15.95
C GLY A 49 6.89 -0.13 -14.85
N HIS A 50 7.24 0.52 -13.73
CA HIS A 50 6.35 0.75 -12.57
C HIS A 50 5.37 1.90 -12.82
N ILE A 51 4.96 2.10 -14.07
CA ILE A 51 3.97 3.12 -14.46
C ILE A 51 2.65 2.85 -13.74
N LEU A 52 2.30 1.58 -13.59
CA LEU A 52 1.17 1.12 -12.78
C LEU A 52 1.66 0.59 -11.43
N PRO A 53 0.86 0.72 -10.37
CA PRO A 53 1.23 0.27 -9.03
C PRO A 53 1.04 -1.26 -8.90
N THR A 54 1.85 -2.02 -9.62
CA THR A 54 1.88 -3.48 -9.58
C THR A 54 2.76 -4.00 -8.44
N ALA A 55 3.82 -3.27 -8.09
CA ALA A 55 4.76 -3.66 -7.03
C ALA A 55 4.11 -3.57 -5.64
N SER A 56 4.22 -4.62 -4.83
CA SER A 56 3.66 -4.67 -3.46
C SER A 56 4.24 -3.61 -2.52
N VAL A 57 5.51 -3.23 -2.71
CA VAL A 57 6.23 -2.24 -1.92
C VAL A 57 6.90 -1.24 -2.86
N ILE A 58 6.82 0.06 -2.51
CA ILE A 58 7.33 1.16 -3.35
C ILE A 58 8.17 2.11 -2.50
N SER A 59 9.40 2.36 -2.92
CA SER A 59 10.29 3.35 -2.27
C SER A 59 9.71 4.77 -2.35
N GLN A 60 10.02 5.61 -1.36
CA GLN A 60 9.62 7.02 -1.31
C GLN A 60 10.04 7.79 -2.58
N ASP A 61 11.24 7.51 -3.11
CA ASP A 61 11.71 8.18 -4.33
C ASP A 61 10.85 7.79 -5.55
N HIS A 62 10.47 6.52 -5.66
CA HIS A 62 9.58 6.05 -6.71
C HIS A 62 8.19 6.67 -6.58
N PHE A 63 7.69 6.84 -5.35
CA PHE A 63 6.42 7.52 -5.11
C PHE A 63 6.42 8.95 -5.60
N VAL A 64 7.44 9.74 -5.25
CA VAL A 64 7.52 11.15 -5.66
C VAL A 64 7.53 11.25 -7.19
N VAL A 65 8.31 10.40 -7.85
CA VAL A 65 8.40 10.35 -9.31
C VAL A 65 7.07 9.93 -9.94
N ALA A 66 6.44 8.87 -9.44
CA ALA A 66 5.18 8.37 -9.97
C ALA A 66 4.03 9.37 -9.76
N ALA A 67 3.90 9.92 -8.54
CA ALA A 67 2.90 10.94 -8.22
C ALA A 67 3.11 12.21 -9.06
N GLY A 68 4.36 12.64 -9.25
CA GLY A 68 4.70 13.76 -10.12
C GLY A 68 4.32 13.51 -11.58
N PHE A 69 4.70 12.35 -12.11
CA PHE A 69 4.37 11.93 -13.48
C PHE A 69 2.85 11.94 -13.72
N TRP A 70 2.08 11.29 -12.85
CA TRP A 70 0.63 11.22 -12.98
C TRP A 70 -0.07 12.56 -12.73
N SER A 71 0.48 13.42 -11.87
CA SER A 71 -0.02 14.80 -11.70
C SER A 71 0.15 15.61 -12.98
N LEU A 72 1.32 15.53 -13.63
CA LEU A 72 1.57 16.19 -14.91
C LEU A 72 0.71 15.63 -16.05
N ALA A 73 0.37 14.35 -16.00
CA ALA A 73 -0.47 13.73 -17.03
C ALA A 73 -1.97 14.03 -16.86
N LEU A 74 -2.49 14.00 -15.63
CA LEU A 74 -3.93 14.01 -15.37
C LEU A 74 -4.49 15.39 -14.95
N LEU A 75 -3.74 16.19 -14.18
CA LEU A 75 -4.23 17.50 -13.72
C LEU A 75 -4.43 18.53 -14.84
N PRO A 76 -3.72 18.50 -15.98
CA PRO A 76 -4.03 19.38 -17.11
C PRO A 76 -5.38 19.10 -17.77
N VAL A 77 -5.95 17.89 -17.63
CA VAL A 77 -7.21 17.52 -18.30
C VAL A 77 -8.40 18.36 -17.80
N PRO A 78 -8.64 18.52 -16.49
CA PRO A 78 -9.64 19.47 -15.99
C PRO A 78 -9.37 20.92 -16.44
N LEU A 79 -8.10 21.35 -16.44
CA LEU A 79 -7.73 22.73 -16.78
C LEU A 79 -7.98 23.04 -18.26
N SER A 80 -7.67 22.11 -19.17
CA SER A 80 -7.88 22.29 -20.60
C SER A 80 -9.37 22.48 -20.94
N ARG A 81 -10.28 21.85 -20.19
CA ARG A 81 -11.74 22.05 -20.35
C ARG A 81 -12.20 23.47 -20.03
N VAL A 82 -11.52 24.16 -19.12
CA VAL A 82 -11.78 25.58 -18.83
C VAL A 82 -11.19 26.48 -19.91
N ILE A 83 -9.95 26.20 -20.34
CA ILE A 83 -9.25 26.99 -21.37
C ILE A 83 -9.98 26.93 -22.72
N LEU A 84 -10.45 25.75 -23.11
CA LEU A 84 -11.25 25.54 -24.32
C LEU A 84 -12.67 26.12 -24.22
N LYS A 85 -13.07 26.63 -23.05
CA LYS A 85 -14.40 27.16 -22.74
C LYS A 85 -15.53 26.14 -22.92
N ASP A 86 -15.22 24.85 -22.91
CA ASP A 86 -16.22 23.77 -22.91
C ASP A 86 -17.06 23.79 -21.63
N HIS A 87 -16.44 24.17 -20.51
CA HIS A 87 -17.05 24.16 -19.18
C HIS A 87 -16.61 25.39 -18.36
N THR A 88 -17.48 25.78 -17.42
CA THR A 88 -17.13 26.81 -16.42
C THR A 88 -16.20 26.24 -15.35
N ALA A 89 -15.39 27.09 -14.72
CA ALA A 89 -14.51 26.69 -13.62
C ALA A 89 -15.27 26.02 -12.46
N GLN A 90 -16.48 26.49 -12.15
CA GLN A 90 -17.33 25.90 -11.11
C GLN A 90 -17.76 24.47 -11.45
N GLN A 91 -18.14 24.19 -12.71
CA GLN A 91 -18.49 22.84 -13.15
C GLN A 91 -17.30 21.88 -13.06
N VAL A 92 -16.11 22.34 -13.43
CA VAL A 92 -14.88 21.55 -13.35
C VAL A 92 -14.48 21.29 -11.89
N PHE A 93 -14.63 22.28 -11.01
CA PHE A 93 -14.38 22.12 -9.57
C PHE A 93 -15.33 21.10 -8.93
N MET A 94 -16.63 21.20 -9.20
CA MET A 94 -17.62 20.23 -8.71
C MET A 94 -17.36 18.82 -9.25
N ALA A 95 -17.00 18.69 -10.54
CA ALA A 95 -16.56 17.43 -11.12
C ALA A 95 -15.32 16.86 -10.41
N GLY A 96 -14.38 17.71 -10.03
CA GLY A 96 -13.20 17.33 -9.25
C GLY A 96 -13.55 16.72 -7.90
N ILE A 97 -14.44 17.37 -7.14
CA ILE A 97 -14.93 16.86 -5.85
C ILE A 97 -15.61 15.50 -6.01
N ILE A 98 -16.50 15.37 -6.99
CA ILE A 98 -17.20 14.10 -7.28
C ILE A 98 -16.18 13.00 -7.55
N GLY A 99 -15.20 13.25 -8.44
CA GLY A 99 -14.17 12.26 -8.77
C GLY A 99 -13.31 11.86 -7.57
N VAL A 100 -12.95 12.79 -6.68
CA VAL A 100 -12.21 12.48 -5.45
C VAL A 100 -13.03 11.58 -4.52
N VAL A 101 -14.30 11.89 -4.31
CA VAL A 101 -15.19 11.10 -3.45
C VAL A 101 -15.38 9.69 -4.00
N GLU A 102 -15.68 9.56 -5.30
CA GLU A 102 -15.82 8.27 -5.99
C GLU A 102 -14.55 7.44 -5.89
N ALA A 103 -13.38 8.06 -6.09
CA ALA A 103 -12.08 7.42 -5.97
C ALA A 103 -11.81 6.90 -4.56
N ILE A 104 -12.11 7.67 -3.51
CA ILE A 104 -11.92 7.25 -2.12
C ILE A 104 -12.82 6.05 -1.81
N ILE A 105 -14.10 6.11 -2.18
CA ILE A 105 -15.04 5.00 -1.98
C ILE A 105 -14.53 3.75 -2.71
N TRP A 106 -14.14 3.88 -3.97
CA TRP A 106 -13.60 2.76 -4.76
C TRP A 106 -12.32 2.19 -4.16
N PHE A 107 -11.40 3.04 -3.73
CA PHE A 107 -10.17 2.63 -3.08
C PHE A 107 -10.43 1.84 -1.79
N LEU A 108 -11.31 2.34 -0.92
CA LEU A 108 -11.70 1.62 0.30
C LEU A 108 -12.40 0.29 0.00
N LEU A 109 -13.30 0.26 -0.98
CA LEU A 109 -13.97 -0.96 -1.40
C LEU A 109 -12.97 -2.01 -1.90
N THR A 110 -12.02 -1.60 -2.75
CA THR A 110 -10.99 -2.52 -3.26
C THR A 110 -10.05 -3.00 -2.14
N LEU A 111 -9.70 -2.15 -1.17
CA LEU A 111 -8.94 -2.57 0.02
C LEU A 111 -9.72 -3.61 0.85
N LEU A 112 -11.00 -3.36 1.13
CA LEU A 112 -11.84 -4.30 1.89
C LEU A 112 -11.98 -5.64 1.16
N LEU A 113 -12.18 -5.59 -0.16
CA LEU A 113 -12.23 -6.80 -0.99
C LEU A 113 -10.90 -7.55 -0.94
N ARG A 114 -9.75 -6.86 -1.08
CA ARG A 114 -8.42 -7.48 -1.00
C ARG A 114 -8.18 -8.18 0.34
N VAL A 115 -8.55 -7.54 1.45
CA VAL A 115 -8.43 -8.14 2.80
C VAL A 115 -9.35 -9.36 2.93
N LYS A 116 -10.59 -9.25 2.44
CA LYS A 116 -11.55 -10.36 2.50
C LYS A 116 -11.15 -11.53 1.61
N THR A 117 -10.51 -11.28 0.48
CA THR A 117 -10.09 -12.31 -0.48
C THR A 117 -8.68 -12.81 -0.26
N GLU A 118 -7.97 -12.35 0.78
CA GLU A 118 -6.59 -12.77 1.06
C GLU A 118 -6.49 -14.29 1.29
N GLU A 119 -7.50 -14.90 1.92
CA GLU A 119 -7.57 -16.35 2.12
C GLU A 119 -7.62 -17.15 0.80
N TYR A 120 -8.07 -16.52 -0.29
CA TYR A 120 -8.14 -17.12 -1.62
C TYR A 120 -6.97 -16.69 -2.53
N ALA A 121 -6.03 -15.90 -2.02
CA ALA A 121 -4.80 -15.61 -2.76
C ALA A 121 -4.08 -16.92 -3.07
N SER A 122 -3.53 -17.05 -4.29
CA SER A 122 -2.95 -18.28 -4.86
C SER A 122 -3.93 -19.39 -5.27
N HIS A 123 -5.24 -19.25 -5.01
CA HIS A 123 -6.22 -20.22 -5.51
C HIS A 123 -6.39 -20.11 -7.03
N ARG A 124 -6.33 -21.26 -7.71
CA ARG A 124 -6.50 -21.37 -9.17
C ARG A 124 -7.98 -21.55 -9.49
N TRP A 125 -8.62 -20.49 -9.99
CA TRP A 125 -10.02 -20.55 -10.44
C TRP A 125 -10.10 -21.08 -11.88
N LEU A 126 -11.23 -21.70 -12.24
CA LEU A 126 -11.53 -22.22 -13.59
C LEU A 126 -10.41 -23.11 -14.17
N LYS A 127 -10.00 -24.16 -13.44
CA LYS A 127 -8.91 -25.08 -13.85
C LYS A 127 -7.55 -24.39 -14.09
N GLY A 128 -7.33 -23.20 -13.52
CA GLY A 128 -6.06 -22.46 -13.63
C GLY A 128 -6.05 -21.33 -14.66
N CYS A 129 -7.17 -21.04 -15.33
CA CYS A 129 -7.25 -19.89 -16.24
C CYS A 129 -7.17 -18.55 -15.51
N LEU A 130 -7.59 -18.48 -14.24
CA LEU A 130 -7.53 -17.27 -13.43
C LEU A 130 -6.75 -17.57 -12.14
N ILE A 131 -5.65 -16.85 -11.94
CA ILE A 131 -4.84 -16.93 -10.73
C ILE A 131 -5.01 -15.61 -9.98
N HIS A 132 -5.60 -15.66 -8.79
CA HIS A 132 -5.68 -14.49 -7.92
C HIS A 132 -4.32 -14.25 -7.26
N ASN A 133 -3.47 -13.44 -7.91
CA ASN A 133 -2.11 -13.16 -7.45
C ASN A 133 -1.96 -11.73 -6.88
N TRP A 134 -2.99 -11.24 -6.20
CA TRP A 134 -2.98 -9.89 -5.62
C TRP A 134 -3.10 -9.95 -4.10
N PRO A 135 -2.00 -10.27 -3.38
CA PRO A 135 -2.03 -10.33 -1.92
C PRO A 135 -2.31 -8.96 -1.32
N ALA A 136 -3.00 -8.94 -0.17
CA ALA A 136 -3.12 -7.74 0.63
C ALA A 136 -1.72 -7.28 1.06
N PRO A 137 -1.35 -6.01 0.87
CA PRO A 137 -0.02 -5.54 1.24
C PRO A 137 0.15 -5.63 2.77
N ARG A 138 1.18 -6.34 3.25
CA ARG A 138 1.36 -6.64 4.67
C ARG A 138 2.26 -5.59 5.33
N CYS A 139 1.74 -4.90 6.34
CA CYS A 139 2.55 -4.01 7.17
C CYS A 139 3.33 -4.85 8.19
N TYR A 140 4.65 -4.95 8.02
CA TYR A 140 5.52 -5.50 9.04
C TYR A 140 5.80 -4.41 10.07
N VAL A 141 5.25 -4.55 11.28
CA VAL A 141 5.66 -3.72 12.40
C VAL A 141 7.00 -4.29 12.88
N PRO A 142 8.11 -3.55 12.79
CA PRO A 142 9.35 -4.00 13.41
C PRO A 142 9.08 -4.12 14.90
N LEU A 143 9.15 -5.34 15.43
CA LEU A 143 9.16 -5.54 16.88
C LEU A 143 10.45 -4.86 17.37
N LYS A 144 10.28 -3.82 18.18
CA LYS A 144 11.41 -3.12 18.81
C LYS A 144 12.27 -4.21 19.48
N SER A 145 13.51 -4.34 19.03
CA SER A 145 14.48 -5.28 19.58
C SER A 145 14.85 -4.85 21.00
N GLY A 146 13.98 -5.15 21.95
CA GLY A 146 14.23 -5.11 23.39
C GLY A 146 13.44 -6.29 23.95
N ASP A 147 14.02 -7.31 24.55
CA ASP A 147 15.30 -7.42 25.22
C ASP A 147 16.00 -8.67 24.69
N ALA A 148 17.13 -8.51 24.01
CA ALA A 148 18.14 -9.56 24.06
C ALA A 148 18.54 -9.63 25.53
N VAL A 149 17.90 -10.55 26.26
CA VAL A 149 18.27 -10.93 27.61
C VAL A 149 19.78 -11.07 27.60
N GLU A 150 20.42 -10.16 28.31
CA GLU A 150 21.84 -10.11 28.57
C GLU A 150 22.20 -11.38 29.33
N GLY A 151 22.48 -12.44 28.57
CA GLY A 151 22.67 -13.80 29.04
C GLY A 151 23.85 -14.44 28.32
N SER A 152 25.03 -13.88 28.56
CA SER A 152 26.35 -14.54 28.53
C SER A 152 26.77 -15.30 27.25
N GLY A 153 27.66 -14.69 26.46
CA GLY A 153 28.41 -15.39 25.42
C GLY A 153 29.06 -14.48 24.39
N VAL A 154 30.23 -13.94 24.74
CA VAL A 154 31.15 -13.16 23.92
C VAL A 154 31.28 -13.66 22.46
N VAL A 155 30.95 -12.81 21.47
CA VAL A 155 31.79 -12.48 20.30
C VAL A 155 31.38 -11.10 19.78
N SER A 156 32.31 -10.14 19.82
CA SER A 156 32.12 -8.75 19.38
C SER A 156 32.18 -8.59 17.85
N PRO A 157 31.32 -7.76 17.22
CA PRO A 157 31.60 -7.14 15.94
C PRO A 157 31.99 -5.64 16.11
N PRO A 158 32.63 -5.03 15.09
CA PRO A 158 33.31 -3.75 15.26
C PRO A 158 32.36 -2.56 15.30
N SER A 159 32.76 -1.60 16.12
CA SER A 159 32.14 -0.31 16.40
C SER A 159 32.03 0.60 15.18
N THR A 160 30.85 1.19 14.96
CA THR A 160 30.72 2.47 14.28
C THR A 160 29.82 3.41 15.09
N GLU A 161 30.43 4.52 15.47
CA GLU A 161 29.88 5.58 16.30
C GLU A 161 28.82 6.42 15.55
N GLY A 162 27.78 6.81 16.30
CA GLY A 162 27.29 8.18 16.36
C GLY A 162 26.33 8.66 15.27
N LEU A 163 25.03 8.79 15.62
CA LEU A 163 24.29 10.03 15.39
C LEU A 163 22.96 10.04 16.16
N ASN A 164 22.89 10.88 17.20
CA ASN A 164 21.65 11.20 17.92
C ASN A 164 20.91 12.32 17.17
N SER A 165 19.61 12.14 16.89
CA SER A 165 18.71 13.26 16.61
C SER A 165 17.34 13.05 17.26
N PRO A 166 16.67 14.12 17.75
CA PRO A 166 15.39 14.02 18.42
C PRO A 166 14.26 13.94 17.38
N PHE A 167 13.45 12.88 17.43
CA PHE A 167 12.23 12.76 16.63
C PHE A 167 11.13 13.66 17.20
N THR A 168 10.78 14.70 16.46
CA THR A 168 9.54 15.46 16.66
C THR A 168 8.37 14.63 16.15
N THR A 169 7.53 14.14 17.06
CA THR A 169 6.34 13.35 16.75
C THR A 169 5.26 14.23 16.13
N ILE A 170 5.29 14.38 14.80
CA ILE A 170 4.12 14.79 14.04
C ILE A 170 3.18 13.59 14.06
N ILE A 171 2.01 13.72 14.71
CA ILE A 171 0.94 12.71 14.66
C ILE A 171 0.30 12.80 13.29
N PRO A 172 0.51 11.84 12.37
CA PRO A 172 0.02 12.02 11.01
C PRO A 172 -1.34 11.34 10.86
N GLY A 173 -2.17 11.87 9.95
CA GLY A 173 -3.60 11.54 9.78
C GLY A 173 -3.91 10.06 9.47
N TRP A 174 -2.92 9.20 9.30
CA TRP A 174 -3.10 7.75 9.22
C TRP A 174 -3.44 7.08 10.58
N LEU A 175 -3.28 7.77 11.72
CA LEU A 175 -3.70 7.26 13.03
C LEU A 175 -5.23 7.21 13.21
N THR A 176 -5.98 8.13 12.60
CA THR A 176 -7.46 8.09 12.63
C THR A 176 -8.02 6.99 11.74
N LEU A 177 -7.41 6.73 10.58
CA LEU A 177 -7.77 5.62 9.71
C LEU A 177 -7.43 4.26 10.35
N ARG A 178 -6.30 4.17 11.06
CA ARG A 178 -5.90 2.97 11.82
C ARG A 178 -6.87 2.68 12.97
N TRP A 179 -7.37 3.70 13.66
CA TRP A 179 -8.39 3.53 14.71
C TRP A 179 -9.71 3.01 14.13
N LEU A 180 -10.15 3.54 12.98
CA LEU A 180 -11.37 3.08 12.29
C LEU A 180 -11.23 1.63 11.78
N LEU A 181 -10.06 1.27 11.23
CA LEU A 181 -9.76 -0.10 10.79
C LEU A 181 -9.63 -1.07 11.96
N LEU A 182 -9.04 -0.63 13.09
CA LEU A 182 -8.99 -1.41 14.33
C LEU A 182 -10.40 -1.75 14.81
N GLN A 183 -11.31 -0.77 14.90
CA GLN A 183 -12.71 -0.99 15.31
C GLN A 183 -13.44 -2.03 14.43
N LEU A 184 -13.14 -2.07 13.12
CA LEU A 184 -13.71 -3.05 12.19
C LEU A 184 -13.10 -4.45 12.32
N THR A 185 -11.85 -4.56 12.78
CA THR A 185 -11.15 -5.85 12.98
C THR A 185 -11.39 -6.48 14.36
N THR A 186 -11.52 -5.69 15.43
CA THR A 186 -11.71 -6.22 16.80
C THR A 186 -13.04 -6.96 16.97
N SER A 187 -14.05 -6.66 16.15
CA SER A 187 -15.34 -7.38 16.16
C SER A 187 -15.27 -8.83 15.69
N ARG A 188 -14.12 -9.34 15.20
CA ARG A 188 -13.98 -10.73 14.75
C ARG A 188 -13.10 -11.62 15.64
N SER A 189 -12.49 -11.08 16.70
CA SER A 189 -11.63 -11.84 17.62
C SER A 189 -12.42 -12.61 18.70
N LEU A 190 -13.50 -13.28 18.30
CA LEU A 190 -14.17 -14.32 19.07
C LEU A 190 -14.55 -15.46 18.12
N ARG A 191 -13.56 -16.15 17.54
CA ARG A 191 -13.76 -17.51 17.06
C ARG A 191 -12.84 -18.44 17.85
N PRO A 192 -13.39 -19.48 18.49
CA PRO A 192 -12.62 -20.39 19.31
C PRO A 192 -11.64 -21.18 18.44
N GLU A 193 -10.41 -21.26 18.94
CA GLU A 193 -9.31 -22.07 18.44
C GLU A 193 -9.82 -23.49 18.10
N ARG A 194 -9.95 -23.80 16.81
CA ARG A 194 -10.28 -25.16 16.37
C ARG A 194 -9.03 -26.02 16.57
N ARG A 195 -8.94 -26.60 17.77
CA ARG A 195 -7.99 -27.62 18.21
C ARG A 195 -7.75 -28.64 17.09
N ARG A 196 -6.54 -28.66 16.51
CA ARG A 196 -6.08 -29.71 15.59
C ARG A 196 -5.98 -31.01 16.41
N GLU A 197 -6.80 -31.99 16.06
CA GLU A 197 -6.55 -33.37 16.46
C GLU A 197 -5.34 -33.87 15.68
N THR A 198 -4.23 -34.06 16.38
CA THR A 198 -3.08 -34.83 15.92
C THR A 198 -3.54 -36.27 15.71
N PHE A 199 -3.69 -36.65 14.45
CA PHE A 199 -3.88 -38.04 14.05
C PHE A 199 -2.53 -38.75 14.17
N THR A 200 -2.34 -39.47 15.27
CA THR A 200 -1.18 -40.34 15.47
C THR A 200 -1.48 -41.64 14.74
N GLU A 201 -0.79 -41.89 13.62
CA GLU A 201 -0.87 -43.18 12.93
C GLU A 201 -0.27 -44.27 13.85
N VAL A 202 -1.07 -45.30 14.13
CA VAL A 202 -0.63 -46.49 14.86
C VAL A 202 -0.05 -47.47 13.84
N PRO A 203 1.21 -47.94 14.00
CA PRO A 203 1.75 -48.97 13.12
C PRO A 203 1.05 -50.30 13.38
N PHE A 204 0.66 -50.98 12.30
CA PHE A 204 0.05 -52.30 12.29
C PHE A 204 1.15 -53.35 12.43
N GLU A 205 1.22 -54.04 13.57
CA GLU A 205 2.11 -55.21 13.73
C GLU A 205 1.47 -56.44 13.08
N GLU A 206 2.18 -57.01 12.11
CA GLU A 206 1.87 -58.28 11.45
C GLU A 206 2.47 -59.41 12.30
N SER A 207 1.62 -60.27 12.86
CA SER A 207 2.05 -61.45 13.64
C SER A 207 2.09 -62.68 12.75
N ASP A 208 3.24 -63.37 12.76
CA ASP A 208 3.43 -64.72 12.22
C ASP A 208 2.74 -65.81 13.06
#